data_AF-A0A4Y6MZ86-F1
#
_entry.id   AF-A0A4Y6MZ86-F1
#
_cell.length_a   1.000
_cell.length_b   1.000
_cell.length_c   1.000
_cell.angle_alpha   90.00
_cell.angle_beta   90.00
_cell.angle_gamma   90.00
#
_symmetry.space_group_name_H-M   'P 1'
#
loop_
_entity.id
_entity.type
_entity.pdbx_description
1 polymer ?
#
loop_
_entity_poly.entity_id
_entity_poly.type
_entity_poly.pdbx_seq_one_letter_code
_entity_poly.pdbx_strand_id
1 'polypeptide(L)'
;MFLFICMTNLQLLIARSIIEKEQLKSVDVLFIGDVHNVKNQYYLKKIQPLCRHSSIVSQVSKFSAFKTIHRTRYAKKIMESYAREYHTVFFANFHVPLIHHILSCISFSEIKTFDDGTNNINQQSIMYKNKNISAISKLIRKLMGRKYHKDEILKLDAKHYTLFPDRTNIIKNTEGIILVHHNALPDTNNGFKKILLGTVYTDALKNKEDESVFLQHLQMFIKKEAVDIYIPHPRYDSHQFNDVLNVKSELIAEDIILEYLDKGMLLEIYGFNSTVQYNLNNISAIKNYKITSPFLKDSFNHGLGFDFNQVSV
;
A
#
# COMPACT_ATOMS: atom_id res chain seq x y z
N MET A 1 -2.79 16.86 -18.83
CA MET A 1 -3.60 15.74 -18.30
C MET A 1 -2.74 14.92 -17.36
N PHE A 2 -3.34 14.27 -16.37
CA PHE A 2 -2.60 13.50 -15.36
C PHE A 2 -3.08 12.05 -15.36
N LEU A 3 -2.16 11.10 -15.22
CA LEU A 3 -2.49 9.67 -15.12
C LEU A 3 -1.95 9.12 -13.80
N PHE A 4 -2.81 8.53 -12.99
CA PHE A 4 -2.42 7.71 -11.84
C PHE A 4 -2.53 6.23 -12.20
N ILE A 5 -1.48 5.47 -11.90
CA ILE A 5 -1.48 4.02 -12.03
C ILE A 5 -1.37 3.42 -10.63
N CYS A 6 -2.45 2.80 -10.17
CA CYS A 6 -2.59 2.24 -8.83
C CYS A 6 -2.73 0.71 -8.89
N MET A 7 -2.24 0.00 -7.89
CA MET A 7 -2.28 -1.46 -7.76
C MET A 7 -2.82 -1.94 -6.41
N THR A 8 -3.06 -1.03 -5.47
CA THR A 8 -3.59 -1.32 -4.12
C THR A 8 -4.54 -0.22 -3.65
N ASN A 9 -5.42 -0.51 -2.70
CA ASN A 9 -6.35 0.48 -2.15
C ASN A 9 -5.63 1.64 -1.45
N LEU A 10 -4.51 1.38 -0.77
CA LEU A 10 -3.66 2.43 -0.19
C LEU A 10 -3.19 3.42 -1.27
N GLN A 11 -2.77 2.93 -2.43
CA GLN A 11 -2.33 3.79 -3.53
C GLN A 11 -3.48 4.64 -4.09
N LEU A 12 -4.73 4.17 -4.07
CA LEU A 12 -5.89 5.00 -4.44
C LEU A 12 -6.10 6.14 -3.44
N LEU A 13 -5.90 5.91 -2.14
CA LEU A 13 -5.99 6.97 -1.13
C LEU A 13 -4.88 8.00 -1.28
N ILE A 14 -3.65 7.54 -1.53
CA ILE A 14 -2.53 8.44 -1.82
C ILE A 14 -2.82 9.26 -3.08
N ALA A 15 -3.27 8.62 -4.15
CA ALA A 15 -3.65 9.30 -5.39
C ALA A 15 -4.72 10.37 -5.13
N ARG A 16 -5.79 10.03 -4.40
CA ARG A 16 -6.84 10.99 -4.00
C ARG A 16 -6.25 12.18 -3.25
N SER A 17 -5.41 11.92 -2.25
CA SER A 17 -4.80 12.97 -1.44
C SER A 17 -3.89 13.88 -2.29
N ILE A 18 -3.16 13.33 -3.26
CA ILE A 18 -2.32 14.12 -4.18
C ILE A 18 -3.20 15.00 -5.08
N ILE A 19 -4.28 14.43 -5.65
CA ILE A 19 -5.20 15.15 -6.53
C ILE A 19 -5.82 16.34 -5.80
N GLU A 20 -6.30 16.13 -4.57
CA GLU A 20 -6.91 17.16 -3.75
C GLU A 20 -5.87 18.23 -3.34
N LYS A 21 -4.70 17.81 -2.84
CA LYS A 21 -3.62 18.71 -2.41
C LYS A 21 -3.10 19.61 -3.53
N GLU A 22 -2.83 19.03 -4.70
CA GLU A 22 -2.27 19.73 -5.86
C GLU A 22 -3.37 20.34 -6.76
N GLN A 23 -4.65 20.18 -6.37
CA GLN A 23 -5.82 20.68 -7.11
C GLN A 23 -5.81 20.25 -8.59
N LEU A 24 -5.42 19.00 -8.85
CA LEU A 24 -5.25 18.49 -10.22
C LEU A 24 -6.60 18.40 -10.93
N LYS A 25 -6.63 18.86 -12.18
CA LYS A 25 -7.79 18.74 -13.08
C LYS A 25 -7.47 17.80 -14.23
N SER A 26 -8.51 17.19 -14.83
CA SER A 26 -8.35 16.25 -15.96
C SER A 26 -7.46 15.05 -15.62
N VAL A 27 -7.86 14.35 -14.55
CA VAL A 27 -7.16 13.19 -13.99
C VAL A 27 -7.76 11.90 -14.51
N ASP A 28 -6.91 10.99 -14.96
CA ASP A 28 -7.26 9.62 -15.29
C ASP A 28 -6.66 8.66 -14.26
N VAL A 29 -7.40 7.62 -13.86
CA VAL A 29 -6.95 6.61 -12.88
C VAL A 29 -7.08 5.21 -13.46
N LEU A 30 -5.94 4.53 -13.63
CA LEU A 30 -5.88 3.12 -13.96
C LEU A 30 -5.57 2.30 -12.71
N PHE A 31 -6.53 1.47 -12.28
CA PHE A 31 -6.31 0.50 -11.21
C PHE A 31 -6.03 -0.90 -11.76
N ILE A 32 -4.93 -1.53 -11.36
CA ILE A 32 -4.52 -2.86 -11.79
C ILE A 32 -4.62 -3.83 -10.61
N GLY A 33 -5.72 -4.57 -10.54
CA GLY A 33 -6.02 -5.47 -9.42
C GLY A 33 -7.14 -6.44 -9.75
N ASP A 34 -7.66 -7.14 -8.75
CA ASP A 34 -8.79 -8.04 -8.96
C ASP A 34 -10.08 -7.23 -9.20
N VAL A 35 -10.66 -7.39 -10.39
CA VAL A 35 -11.89 -6.72 -10.85
C VAL A 35 -13.14 -7.20 -10.09
N HIS A 36 -13.09 -8.38 -9.47
CA HIS A 36 -14.22 -8.92 -8.71
C HIS A 36 -14.09 -8.64 -7.21
N ASN A 37 -12.97 -8.09 -6.76
CA ASN A 37 -12.78 -7.75 -5.36
C ASN A 37 -13.58 -6.50 -4.99
N VAL A 38 -14.52 -6.68 -4.06
CA VAL A 38 -15.45 -5.63 -3.64
C VAL A 38 -14.74 -4.43 -3.04
N LYS A 39 -13.65 -4.63 -2.28
CA LYS A 39 -12.85 -3.52 -1.72
C LYS A 39 -12.24 -2.66 -2.84
N ASN A 40 -11.65 -3.29 -3.85
CA ASN A 40 -11.06 -2.55 -4.98
C ASN A 40 -12.13 -1.70 -5.69
N GLN A 41 -13.32 -2.26 -5.91
CA GLN A 41 -14.43 -1.54 -6.53
C GLN A 41 -14.90 -0.36 -5.65
N TYR A 42 -15.02 -0.59 -4.34
CA TYR A 42 -15.41 0.43 -3.38
C TYR A 42 -14.45 1.63 -3.38
N TYR A 43 -13.14 1.40 -3.29
CA TYR A 43 -12.15 2.49 -3.27
C TYR A 43 -11.99 3.17 -4.64
N LEU A 44 -12.16 2.45 -5.75
CA LEU A 44 -12.20 3.08 -7.07
C LEU A 44 -13.41 4.01 -7.21
N LYS A 45 -14.58 3.60 -6.72
CA LYS A 45 -15.78 4.45 -6.70
C LYS A 45 -15.61 5.68 -5.82
N LYS A 46 -14.85 5.59 -4.71
CA LYS A 46 -14.53 6.75 -3.86
C LYS A 46 -13.71 7.82 -4.59
N ILE A 47 -12.77 7.45 -5.46
CA ILE A 47 -11.91 8.42 -6.17
C ILE A 47 -12.55 8.92 -7.48
N GLN A 48 -13.48 8.15 -8.07
CA GLN A 48 -14.14 8.46 -9.35
C GLN A 48 -14.64 9.91 -9.52
N PRO A 49 -15.26 10.56 -8.52
CA PRO A 49 -15.72 11.95 -8.66
C PRO A 49 -14.61 12.97 -8.96
N LEU A 50 -13.35 12.63 -8.63
CA LEU A 50 -12.18 13.46 -8.91
C LEU A 50 -11.57 13.19 -10.30
N CYS A 51 -12.07 12.18 -11.00
CA CYS A 51 -11.49 11.65 -12.22
C CYS A 51 -12.35 12.03 -13.43
N ARG A 52 -11.67 12.37 -14.52
CA ARG A 52 -12.27 12.41 -15.86
C ARG A 52 -12.57 11.00 -16.36
N HIS A 53 -11.65 10.07 -16.12
CA HIS A 53 -11.79 8.66 -16.46
C HIS A 53 -11.16 7.80 -15.38
N SER A 54 -11.79 6.67 -15.05
CA SER A 54 -11.16 5.68 -14.20
C SER A 54 -11.58 4.29 -14.62
N SER A 55 -10.67 3.32 -14.57
CA SER A 55 -11.02 1.91 -14.81
C SER A 55 -10.19 0.96 -13.94
N ILE A 56 -10.72 -0.26 -13.79
CA ILE A 56 -10.02 -1.38 -13.16
C ILE A 56 -9.76 -2.48 -14.19
N VAL A 57 -8.55 -3.03 -14.18
CA VAL A 57 -8.15 -4.14 -15.04
C VAL A 57 -7.45 -5.22 -14.23
N SER A 58 -7.63 -6.49 -14.63
CA SER A 58 -6.99 -7.63 -13.97
C SER A 58 -5.46 -7.58 -14.04
N GLN A 59 -4.76 -8.22 -13.11
CA GLN A 59 -3.31 -8.41 -13.28
C GLN A 59 -3.02 -9.41 -14.40
N VAL A 60 -1.96 -9.15 -15.16
CA VAL A 60 -1.47 -10.10 -16.18
C VAL A 60 -0.85 -11.32 -15.50
N SER A 61 -1.04 -12.52 -16.07
CA SER A 61 -0.44 -13.75 -15.55
C SER A 61 1.08 -13.62 -15.37
N LYS A 62 1.58 -14.11 -14.23
CA LYS A 62 3.02 -14.13 -13.91
C LYS A 62 3.79 -15.21 -14.68
N PHE A 63 3.08 -16.21 -15.24
CA PHE A 63 3.63 -17.37 -15.90
C PHE A 63 3.29 -17.36 -17.39
N SER A 64 4.30 -17.11 -18.22
CA SER A 64 4.17 -17.09 -19.67
C SER A 64 5.56 -17.27 -20.29
N ALA A 65 5.67 -18.06 -21.36
CA ALA A 65 6.80 -17.97 -22.26
C ALA A 65 6.79 -16.58 -22.93
N PHE A 66 7.95 -15.94 -23.16
CA PHE A 66 8.01 -14.59 -23.74
C PHE A 66 7.30 -13.49 -22.93
N LYS A 67 7.44 -13.51 -21.59
CA LYS A 67 6.81 -12.55 -20.65
C LYS A 67 6.87 -11.08 -21.10
N THR A 68 7.98 -10.64 -21.70
CA THR A 68 8.16 -9.26 -22.17
C THR A 68 7.16 -8.91 -23.28
N ILE A 69 7.03 -9.73 -24.33
CA ILE A 69 6.08 -9.46 -25.44
C ILE A 69 4.64 -9.52 -24.92
N HIS A 70 4.31 -10.51 -24.09
CA HIS A 70 2.97 -10.64 -23.54
C HIS A 70 2.58 -9.41 -22.71
N ARG A 71 3.49 -8.91 -21.86
CA ARG A 71 3.28 -7.68 -21.09
C ARG A 71 3.18 -6.44 -21.97
N THR A 72 3.97 -6.34 -23.03
CA THR A 72 3.85 -5.23 -24.00
C THR A 72 2.47 -5.24 -24.66
N ARG A 73 1.99 -6.40 -25.13
CA ARG A 73 0.64 -6.52 -25.73
C ARG A 73 -0.45 -6.18 -24.73
N TYR A 74 -0.33 -6.68 -23.52
CA TYR A 74 -1.27 -6.38 -22.44
C TYR A 74 -1.28 -4.87 -22.11
N ALA A 75 -0.11 -4.25 -21.95
CA ALA A 75 0.03 -2.82 -21.73
C ALA A 75 -0.58 -1.99 -22.86
N LYS A 76 -0.36 -2.37 -24.12
CA LYS A 76 -1.02 -1.70 -25.26
C LYS A 76 -2.55 -1.77 -25.15
N LYS A 77 -3.09 -2.97 -24.93
CA LYS A 77 -4.54 -3.19 -24.80
C LYS A 77 -5.15 -2.32 -23.70
N ILE A 78 -4.59 -2.34 -22.49
CA ILE A 78 -5.16 -1.55 -21.38
C ILE A 78 -5.00 -0.04 -21.60
N MET A 79 -3.97 0.38 -22.35
CA MET A 79 -3.74 1.80 -22.64
C MET A 79 -4.51 2.31 -23.86
N GLU A 80 -5.26 1.47 -24.60
CA GLU A 80 -6.12 1.91 -25.72
C GLU A 80 -7.17 2.94 -25.25
N SER A 81 -7.79 2.73 -24.08
CA SER A 81 -8.73 3.70 -23.50
C SER A 81 -8.05 4.95 -22.91
N TYR A 82 -6.73 4.94 -22.86
CA TYR A 82 -5.87 5.97 -22.28
C TYR A 82 -4.92 6.58 -23.32
N ALA A 83 -5.14 6.35 -24.62
CA ALA A 83 -4.28 6.76 -25.73
C ALA A 83 -4.30 8.29 -25.93
N ARG A 84 -3.63 8.99 -25.02
CA ARG A 84 -3.54 10.46 -24.92
C ARG A 84 -2.14 10.84 -24.48
N GLU A 85 -1.82 12.11 -24.64
CA GLU A 85 -0.59 12.69 -24.10
C GLU A 85 -0.83 13.17 -22.66
N TYR A 86 -0.03 12.66 -21.73
CA TYR A 86 -0.09 13.07 -20.33
C TYR A 86 1.00 14.09 -20.04
N HIS A 87 0.72 15.06 -19.19
CA HIS A 87 1.78 15.93 -18.66
C HIS A 87 2.61 15.13 -17.65
N THR A 88 1.95 14.60 -16.61
CA THR A 88 2.60 13.83 -15.55
C THR A 88 1.93 12.47 -15.37
N VAL A 89 2.74 11.43 -15.17
CA VAL A 89 2.29 10.08 -14.77
C VAL A 89 2.74 9.81 -13.34
N PHE A 90 1.80 9.37 -12.50
CA PHE A 90 1.97 9.09 -11.08
C PHE A 90 1.84 7.58 -10.82
N PHE A 91 2.77 6.99 -10.07
CA PHE A 91 2.70 5.58 -9.67
C PHE A 91 3.62 5.24 -8.49
N ALA A 92 3.31 4.19 -7.74
CA ALA A 92 4.19 3.71 -6.66
C ALA A 92 5.18 2.63 -7.10
N ASN A 93 4.73 1.70 -7.96
CA ASN A 93 5.45 0.45 -8.19
C ASN A 93 6.55 0.55 -9.27
N PHE A 94 7.51 1.47 -9.10
CA PHE A 94 8.60 1.71 -10.07
C PHE A 94 9.52 0.51 -10.34
N HIS A 95 9.44 -0.55 -9.52
CA HIS A 95 10.18 -1.78 -9.69
C HIS A 95 9.39 -2.86 -10.47
N VAL A 96 8.08 -2.66 -10.68
CA VAL A 96 7.19 -3.64 -11.31
C VAL A 96 7.30 -3.54 -12.83
N PRO A 97 7.71 -4.62 -13.53
CA PRO A 97 7.92 -4.56 -14.97
C PRO A 97 6.71 -4.10 -15.79
N LEU A 98 5.48 -4.42 -15.35
CA LEU A 98 4.26 -4.01 -16.06
C LEU A 98 4.14 -2.48 -16.18
N ILE A 99 4.47 -1.73 -15.13
CA ILE A 99 4.50 -0.26 -15.16
C ILE A 99 5.43 0.24 -16.26
N HIS A 100 6.59 -0.41 -16.43
CA HIS A 100 7.56 0.02 -17.44
C HIS A 100 7.03 -0.20 -18.86
N HIS A 101 6.26 -1.28 -19.07
CA HIS A 101 5.59 -1.53 -20.34
C HIS A 101 4.48 -0.51 -20.60
N ILE A 102 3.69 -0.15 -19.57
CA ILE A 102 2.67 0.90 -19.67
C ILE A 102 3.31 2.22 -20.08
N LEU A 103 4.32 2.69 -19.35
CA LEU A 103 5.07 3.90 -19.68
C LEU A 103 5.64 3.87 -21.10
N SER A 104 6.00 2.69 -21.61
CA SER A 104 6.55 2.56 -22.98
C SER A 104 5.50 2.76 -24.09
N CYS A 105 4.22 2.64 -23.75
CA CYS A 105 3.08 2.69 -24.68
C CYS A 105 2.35 4.04 -24.67
N ILE A 106 2.73 4.97 -23.79
CA ILE A 106 2.13 6.31 -23.70
C ILE A 106 3.19 7.41 -23.86
N SER A 107 2.73 8.61 -24.19
CA SER A 107 3.56 9.82 -24.21
C SER A 107 3.33 10.62 -22.94
N PHE A 108 4.42 11.07 -22.31
CA PHE A 108 4.36 11.94 -21.15
C PHE A 108 5.57 12.85 -21.02
N SER A 109 5.42 13.97 -20.30
CA SER A 109 6.49 14.94 -20.05
C SER A 109 7.25 14.68 -18.74
N GLU A 110 6.57 14.17 -17.71
CA GLU A 110 7.10 14.05 -16.36
C GLU A 110 6.67 12.75 -15.65
N ILE A 111 7.55 12.22 -14.80
CA ILE A 111 7.22 11.16 -13.83
C ILE A 111 7.23 11.77 -12.44
N LYS A 112 6.19 11.47 -11.67
CA LYS A 112 6.18 11.61 -10.21
C LYS A 112 5.85 10.25 -9.61
N THR A 113 6.41 9.92 -8.46
CA THR A 113 6.08 8.66 -7.79
C THR A 113 5.49 8.90 -6.41
N PHE A 114 4.96 7.86 -5.79
CA PHE A 114 4.45 7.91 -4.43
C PHE A 114 4.68 6.58 -3.70
N ASP A 115 4.46 6.55 -2.39
CA ASP A 115 4.71 5.34 -1.60
C ASP A 115 3.80 4.16 -2.00
N ASP A 116 4.38 2.95 -2.02
CA ASP A 116 3.63 1.67 -2.05
C ASP A 116 3.20 1.23 -0.64
N GLY A 117 3.77 1.87 0.39
CA GLY A 117 3.64 1.56 1.80
C GLY A 117 5.02 1.51 2.47
N THR A 118 5.16 0.74 3.55
CA THR A 118 6.43 0.63 4.30
C THR A 118 7.60 0.08 3.47
N ASN A 119 7.34 -0.55 2.31
CA ASN A 119 8.39 -1.03 1.41
C ASN A 119 9.35 0.07 0.93
N ASN A 120 8.87 1.33 0.85
CA ASN A 120 9.66 2.47 0.41
C ASN A 120 10.73 2.91 1.42
N ILE A 121 10.53 2.64 2.71
CA ILE A 121 11.45 2.97 3.80
C ILE A 121 12.16 1.73 4.38
N ASN A 122 11.65 0.53 4.10
CA ASN A 122 12.27 -0.73 4.52
C ASN A 122 13.42 -1.09 3.58
N GLN A 123 14.66 -0.88 4.04
CA GLN A 123 15.87 -1.20 3.27
C GLN A 123 16.02 -2.68 2.90
N GLN A 124 15.31 -3.58 3.58
CA GLN A 124 15.29 -5.02 3.26
C GLN A 124 14.24 -5.39 2.20
N SER A 125 13.41 -4.43 1.76
CA SER A 125 12.35 -4.69 0.79
C SER A 125 12.88 -5.03 -0.60
N ILE A 126 12.03 -5.62 -1.43
CA ILE A 126 12.35 -5.93 -2.84
C ILE A 126 12.69 -4.68 -3.65
N MET A 127 12.27 -3.50 -3.20
CA MET A 127 12.50 -2.22 -3.87
C MET A 127 13.98 -1.83 -3.80
N TYR A 128 14.69 -2.17 -2.74
CA TYR A 128 16.13 -1.91 -2.58
C TYR A 128 17.02 -2.94 -3.30
N LYS A 129 16.48 -4.11 -3.65
CA LYS A 129 17.25 -5.11 -4.39
C LYS A 129 17.51 -4.61 -5.81
N ASN A 130 18.79 -4.50 -6.17
CA ASN A 130 19.24 -4.23 -7.53
C ASN A 130 19.53 -5.54 -8.23
N LYS A 131 18.84 -5.78 -9.34
CA LYS A 131 19.19 -6.86 -10.26
C LYS A 131 20.06 -6.27 -11.36
N ASN A 132 21.31 -6.72 -11.45
CA ASN A 132 22.19 -6.32 -12.54
C ASN A 132 21.65 -6.89 -13.86
N ILE A 133 20.99 -6.05 -14.65
CA ILE A 133 20.52 -6.37 -16.00
C ILE A 133 21.58 -5.86 -16.98
N SER A 134 22.18 -6.75 -17.78
CA SER A 134 23.18 -6.39 -18.79
C SER A 134 22.62 -5.42 -19.83
N ALA A 135 23.49 -4.59 -20.42
CA ALA A 135 23.12 -3.62 -21.45
C ALA A 135 22.44 -4.30 -22.67
N ILE A 136 22.95 -5.46 -23.09
CA ILE A 136 22.36 -6.28 -24.17
C ILE A 136 20.93 -6.70 -23.81
N SER A 137 20.69 -7.14 -22.57
CA SER A 137 19.33 -7.50 -22.13
C SER A 137 18.40 -6.29 -22.10
N LYS A 138 18.90 -5.11 -21.70
CA LYS A 138 18.13 -3.85 -21.78
C LYS A 138 17.75 -3.55 -23.23
N LEU A 139 18.70 -3.63 -24.16
CA LEU A 139 18.46 -3.39 -25.59
C LEU A 139 17.42 -4.35 -26.18
N ILE A 140 17.56 -5.66 -25.95
CA ILE A 140 16.57 -6.66 -26.41
C ILE A 140 15.17 -6.34 -25.86
N ARG A 141 15.07 -5.95 -24.58
CA ARG A 141 13.79 -5.59 -23.97
C ARG A 141 13.20 -4.30 -24.56
N LYS A 142 14.05 -3.31 -24.90
CA LYS A 142 13.64 -2.09 -25.61
C LYS A 142 13.05 -2.43 -26.98
N LEU A 143 13.70 -3.31 -27.75
CA LEU A 143 13.18 -3.81 -29.03
C LEU A 143 11.84 -4.55 -28.87
N MET A 144 11.65 -5.26 -27.76
CA MET A 144 10.38 -5.92 -27.41
C MET A 144 9.32 -4.96 -26.82
N GLY A 145 9.56 -3.65 -26.83
CA GLY A 145 8.60 -2.62 -26.40
C GLY A 145 8.65 -2.22 -24.93
N ARG A 146 9.71 -2.58 -24.19
CA ARG A 146 9.97 -2.08 -22.83
C ARG A 146 11.10 -1.05 -22.86
N LYS A 147 10.75 0.22 -23.02
CA LYS A 147 11.67 1.37 -23.08
C LYS A 147 12.35 1.65 -21.75
N TYR A 148 11.67 1.40 -20.62
CA TYR A 148 12.12 1.82 -19.29
C TYR A 148 12.55 0.66 -18.39
N HIS A 149 13.53 0.95 -17.51
CA HIS A 149 14.03 0.12 -16.43
C HIS A 149 14.00 0.87 -15.10
N LYS A 150 14.17 0.13 -13.98
CA LYS A 150 14.03 0.66 -12.62
C LYS A 150 14.93 1.87 -12.41
N ASP A 151 16.21 1.70 -12.74
CA ASP A 151 17.24 2.75 -12.58
C ASP A 151 16.99 3.95 -13.50
N GLU A 152 16.35 3.76 -14.66
CA GLU A 152 16.00 4.85 -15.57
C GLU A 152 14.82 5.65 -15.00
N ILE A 153 13.79 4.96 -14.47
CA ILE A 153 12.65 5.60 -13.81
C ILE A 153 13.12 6.43 -12.61
N LEU A 154 13.98 5.87 -11.75
CA LEU A 154 14.50 6.58 -10.58
C LEU A 154 15.30 7.85 -10.92
N LYS A 155 15.87 7.92 -12.13
CA LYS A 155 16.57 9.13 -12.62
C LYS A 155 15.64 10.17 -13.22
N LEU A 156 14.51 9.73 -13.77
CA LEU A 156 13.50 10.57 -14.39
C LEU A 156 12.46 11.09 -13.39
N ASP A 157 12.42 10.50 -12.20
CA ASP A 157 11.45 10.86 -11.18
C ASP A 157 11.70 12.27 -10.66
N ALA A 158 10.75 13.16 -10.92
CA ALA A 158 10.87 14.57 -10.58
C ALA A 158 10.52 14.83 -9.11
N LYS A 159 9.61 14.05 -8.52
CA LYS A 159 9.12 14.23 -7.15
C LYS A 159 8.51 12.93 -6.62
N HIS A 160 8.80 12.61 -5.35
CA HIS A 160 8.20 11.48 -4.66
C HIS A 160 7.25 11.92 -3.53
N TYR A 161 5.98 11.54 -3.56
CA TYR A 161 5.09 11.76 -2.42
C TYR A 161 5.24 10.63 -1.39
N THR A 162 5.62 10.98 -0.17
CA THR A 162 5.89 10.04 0.91
C THR A 162 4.86 10.18 2.02
N LEU A 163 4.40 9.04 2.55
CA LEU A 163 3.69 8.98 3.82
C LEU A 163 4.64 9.22 5.00
N PHE A 164 5.94 9.00 4.80
CA PHE A 164 6.96 9.02 5.85
C PHE A 164 7.95 10.19 5.63
N PRO A 165 7.56 11.47 5.88
CA PRO A 165 8.42 12.62 5.60
C PRO A 165 9.73 12.61 6.41
N ASP A 166 9.70 12.10 7.65
CA ASP A 166 10.85 12.10 8.57
C ASP A 166 11.68 10.81 8.49
N ARG A 167 11.55 10.03 7.41
CA ARG A 167 12.24 8.75 7.24
C ARG A 167 13.00 8.70 5.93
N THR A 168 14.13 7.99 5.95
CA THR A 168 14.91 7.72 4.74
C THR A 168 14.11 6.85 3.78
N ASN A 169 13.75 7.42 2.64
CA ASN A 169 13.06 6.73 1.55
C ASN A 169 14.06 6.27 0.48
N ILE A 170 13.71 5.23 -0.29
CA ILE A 170 14.52 4.78 -1.44
C ILE A 170 14.61 5.83 -2.54
N ILE A 171 13.59 6.68 -2.65
CA ILE A 171 13.53 7.78 -3.60
C ILE A 171 13.86 9.10 -2.88
N LYS A 172 14.62 9.97 -3.55
CA LYS A 172 14.97 11.31 -3.06
C LYS A 172 13.94 12.35 -3.51
N ASN A 173 14.08 13.61 -3.06
CA ASN A 173 13.14 14.70 -3.35
C ASN A 173 11.71 14.37 -2.93
N THR A 174 11.56 14.10 -1.63
CA THR A 174 10.31 13.65 -1.04
C THR A 174 9.44 14.82 -0.62
N GLU A 175 8.13 14.67 -0.79
CA GLU A 175 7.13 15.59 -0.26
C GLU A 175 6.11 14.83 0.59
N GLY A 176 5.89 15.29 1.82
CA GLY A 176 4.96 14.66 2.74
C GLY A 176 3.51 14.71 2.26
N ILE A 177 2.79 13.61 2.45
CA ILE A 177 1.35 13.53 2.27
C ILE A 177 0.67 12.88 3.47
N ILE A 178 -0.48 13.42 3.84
CA ILE A 178 -1.27 12.95 4.97
C ILE A 178 -2.54 12.34 4.37
N LEU A 179 -2.84 11.10 4.74
CA LEU A 179 -4.07 10.41 4.28
C LEU A 179 -5.23 10.64 5.24
N VAL A 180 -4.93 10.82 6.52
CA VAL A 180 -5.92 10.88 7.59
C VAL A 180 -5.79 12.21 8.31
N HIS A 181 -6.84 13.01 8.22
CA HIS A 181 -7.02 14.21 9.02
C HIS A 181 -8.13 13.93 10.03
N HIS A 182 -7.79 13.86 11.31
CA HIS A 182 -8.77 13.72 12.38
C HIS A 182 -8.53 14.82 13.41
N ASN A 183 -9.47 15.77 13.46
CA ASN A 183 -9.39 16.96 14.31
C ASN A 183 -10.34 16.89 15.52
N ALA A 184 -11.18 15.85 15.62
CA ALA A 184 -12.09 15.73 16.75
C ALA A 184 -11.30 15.41 18.02
N LEU A 185 -11.65 16.10 19.10
CA LEU A 185 -11.09 15.79 20.41
C LEU A 185 -11.71 14.48 20.92
N PRO A 186 -10.92 13.60 21.56
CA PRO A 186 -11.47 12.41 22.18
C PRO A 186 -12.47 12.81 23.26
N ASP A 187 -13.62 12.13 23.29
CA ASP A 187 -14.59 12.22 24.37
C ASP A 187 -14.42 11.00 25.25
N THR A 188 -13.79 11.18 26.41
CA THR A 188 -13.50 10.08 27.34
C THR A 188 -14.75 9.35 27.82
N ASN A 189 -15.95 9.92 27.64
CA ASN A 189 -17.22 9.27 28.00
C ASN A 189 -17.71 8.28 26.94
N ASN A 190 -17.22 8.33 25.70
CA ASN A 190 -17.70 7.49 24.59
C ASN A 190 -17.00 6.12 24.51
N GLY A 191 -16.12 5.83 25.47
CA GLY A 191 -15.56 4.50 25.67
C GLY A 191 -14.18 4.29 25.04
N PHE A 192 -13.70 3.06 25.19
CA PHE A 192 -12.34 2.65 24.88
C PHE A 192 -12.35 1.29 24.16
N LYS A 193 -11.52 1.13 23.14
CA LYS A 193 -11.41 -0.12 22.37
C LYS A 193 -9.97 -0.53 22.08
N LYS A 194 -9.70 -1.82 22.19
CA LYS A 194 -8.46 -2.49 21.81
C LYS A 194 -8.62 -3.19 20.47
N ILE A 195 -7.77 -2.83 19.52
CA ILE A 195 -7.84 -3.31 18.13
C ILE A 195 -6.55 -4.06 17.79
N LEU A 196 -6.68 -5.30 17.34
CA LEU A 196 -5.60 -6.06 16.71
C LEU A 196 -5.69 -5.91 15.18
N LEU A 197 -4.61 -5.44 14.57
CA LEU A 197 -4.44 -5.41 13.13
C LEU A 197 -3.76 -6.69 12.65
N GLY A 198 -4.42 -7.40 11.75
CA GLY A 198 -3.87 -8.56 11.07
C GLY A 198 -2.74 -8.20 10.11
N THR A 199 -1.96 -9.22 9.76
CA THR A 199 -0.96 -9.18 8.68
C THR A 199 -1.12 -10.43 7.83
N VAL A 200 -0.38 -10.53 6.73
CA VAL A 200 -0.19 -11.83 6.06
C VAL A 200 0.81 -12.62 6.90
N TYR A 201 0.33 -13.46 7.82
CA TYR A 201 1.18 -14.10 8.84
C TYR A 201 2.31 -14.92 8.22
N THR A 202 2.04 -15.70 7.18
CA THR A 202 3.09 -16.44 6.44
C THR A 202 4.17 -15.55 5.82
N ASP A 203 3.88 -14.29 5.50
CA ASP A 203 4.88 -13.32 5.02
C ASP A 203 5.68 -12.72 6.19
N ALA A 204 5.09 -12.66 7.39
CA ALA A 204 5.68 -12.06 8.58
C ALA A 204 6.61 -13.00 9.36
N LEU A 205 6.38 -14.31 9.28
CA LEU A 205 7.10 -15.34 10.04
C LEU A 205 8.44 -15.73 9.42
N LYS A 206 9.44 -16.02 10.27
CA LYS A 206 10.75 -16.56 9.85
C LYS A 206 10.57 -17.88 9.10
N ASN A 207 9.77 -18.79 9.65
CA ASN A 207 9.38 -20.03 8.99
C ASN A 207 7.85 -20.07 8.83
N LYS A 208 7.38 -20.45 7.64
CA LYS A 208 5.94 -20.49 7.34
C LYS A 208 5.20 -21.58 8.11
N GLU A 209 5.91 -22.64 8.47
CA GLU A 209 5.38 -23.80 9.21
C GLU A 209 4.97 -23.44 10.65
N ASP A 210 5.53 -22.35 11.20
CA ASP A 210 5.24 -21.86 12.55
C ASP A 210 3.89 -21.11 12.65
N GLU A 211 3.15 -20.96 11.54
CA GLU A 211 1.92 -20.16 11.50
C GLU A 211 0.88 -20.60 12.52
N SER A 212 0.63 -21.90 12.65
CA SER A 212 -0.37 -22.43 13.57
C SER A 212 -0.04 -22.11 15.04
N VAL A 213 1.23 -22.28 15.43
CA VAL A 213 1.72 -21.99 16.78
C VAL A 213 1.66 -20.48 17.06
N PHE A 214 2.09 -19.67 16.10
CA PHE A 214 2.03 -18.22 16.23
C PHE A 214 0.60 -17.69 16.37
N LEU A 215 -0.36 -18.24 15.61
CA LEU A 215 -1.78 -17.90 15.75
C LEU A 215 -2.33 -18.30 17.12
N GLN A 216 -1.89 -19.42 17.71
CA GLN A 216 -2.26 -19.79 19.08
C GLN A 216 -1.73 -18.77 20.10
N HIS A 217 -0.49 -18.30 19.95
CA HIS A 217 0.06 -17.25 20.80
C HIS A 217 -0.73 -15.94 20.68
N LEU A 218 -1.11 -15.55 19.45
CA LEU A 218 -1.99 -14.40 19.25
C LEU A 218 -3.36 -14.59 19.89
N GLN A 219 -3.96 -15.78 19.83
CA GLN A 219 -5.21 -16.07 20.53
C GLN A 219 -5.08 -15.93 22.05
N MET A 220 -3.97 -16.39 22.63
CA MET A 220 -3.68 -16.21 24.05
C MET A 220 -3.50 -14.74 24.41
N PHE A 221 -2.80 -13.98 23.55
CA PHE A 221 -2.66 -12.53 23.69
C PHE A 221 -4.00 -11.80 23.64
N ILE A 222 -4.87 -12.13 22.69
CA ILE A 222 -6.23 -11.56 22.57
C ILE A 222 -7.01 -11.74 23.87
N LYS A 223 -6.98 -12.95 24.44
CA LYS A 223 -7.66 -13.26 25.70
C LYS A 223 -7.05 -12.51 26.88
N LYS A 224 -5.72 -12.47 26.97
CA LYS A 224 -4.99 -11.82 28.06
C LYS A 224 -5.23 -10.31 28.07
N GLU A 225 -5.12 -9.66 26.92
CA GLU A 225 -5.24 -8.21 26.78
C GLU A 225 -6.70 -7.76 26.63
N ALA A 226 -7.66 -8.69 26.54
CA ALA A 226 -9.06 -8.43 26.26
C ALA A 226 -9.24 -7.56 25.01
N VAL A 227 -8.65 -8.00 23.88
CA VAL A 227 -8.79 -7.31 22.60
C VAL A 227 -10.25 -7.35 22.16
N ASP A 228 -10.82 -6.19 21.83
CA ASP A 228 -12.22 -6.07 21.44
C ASP A 228 -12.45 -6.42 19.96
N ILE A 229 -11.53 -5.99 19.08
CA ILE A 229 -11.71 -5.99 17.64
C ILE A 229 -10.48 -6.57 16.95
N TYR A 230 -10.69 -7.46 16.00
CA TYR A 230 -9.68 -7.94 15.08
C TYR A 230 -10.02 -7.49 13.65
N ILE A 231 -9.12 -6.71 13.04
CA ILE A 231 -9.24 -6.28 11.65
C ILE A 231 -8.25 -7.10 10.80
N PRO A 232 -8.73 -8.07 9.99
CA PRO A 232 -7.84 -8.90 9.18
C PRO A 232 -7.13 -8.08 8.09
N HIS A 233 -5.95 -8.54 7.68
CA HIS A 233 -5.25 -7.93 6.55
C HIS A 233 -6.03 -8.19 5.24
N PRO A 234 -6.17 -7.24 4.30
CA PRO A 234 -6.99 -7.42 3.10
C PRO A 234 -6.61 -8.60 2.20
N ARG A 235 -5.36 -9.07 2.29
CA ARG A 235 -4.82 -10.26 1.59
C ARG A 235 -4.84 -11.55 2.43
N TYR A 236 -5.41 -11.51 3.63
CA TYR A 236 -5.42 -12.63 4.59
C TYR A 236 -6.70 -12.58 5.42
N ASP A 237 -7.72 -13.31 4.99
CA ASP A 237 -9.05 -13.39 5.62
C ASP A 237 -9.40 -14.81 6.09
N SER A 238 -8.43 -15.73 6.04
CA SER A 238 -8.65 -17.16 6.31
C SER A 238 -8.71 -17.53 7.78
N HIS A 239 -8.29 -16.65 8.69
CA HIS A 239 -8.29 -16.92 10.12
C HIS A 239 -9.23 -15.99 10.88
N GLN A 240 -9.98 -16.58 11.81
CA GLN A 240 -10.80 -15.86 12.77
C GLN A 240 -10.36 -16.26 14.18
N PHE A 241 -10.30 -15.28 15.08
CA PHE A 241 -9.97 -15.51 16.48
C PHE A 241 -11.25 -15.63 17.31
N ASN A 242 -11.18 -16.39 18.39
CA ASN A 242 -12.25 -16.51 19.36
C ASN A 242 -12.27 -15.31 20.32
N ASP A 243 -13.44 -15.03 20.90
CA ASP A 243 -13.66 -14.01 21.93
C ASP A 243 -13.29 -12.57 21.51
N VAL A 244 -13.38 -12.28 20.21
CA VAL A 244 -13.10 -10.96 19.62
C VAL A 244 -14.02 -10.70 18.43
N LEU A 245 -14.36 -9.43 18.17
CA LEU A 245 -15.10 -9.05 16.96
C LEU A 245 -14.20 -9.18 15.72
N ASN A 246 -14.43 -10.22 14.92
CA ASN A 246 -13.74 -10.42 13.65
C ASN A 246 -14.38 -9.59 12.55
N VAL A 247 -13.73 -8.49 12.16
CA VAL A 247 -14.31 -7.54 11.22
C VAL A 247 -14.37 -8.11 9.80
N LYS A 248 -15.58 -8.15 9.25
CA LYS A 248 -15.85 -8.38 7.82
C LYS A 248 -16.43 -7.10 7.24
N SER A 249 -15.64 -6.39 6.45
CA SER A 249 -16.03 -5.10 5.87
C SER A 249 -15.37 -4.92 4.51
N GLU A 250 -15.98 -4.11 3.65
CA GLU A 250 -15.40 -3.65 2.38
C GLU A 250 -14.32 -2.57 2.59
N LEU A 251 -14.31 -1.94 3.76
CA LEU A 251 -13.37 -0.89 4.15
C LEU A 251 -11.98 -1.44 4.45
N ILE A 252 -10.96 -0.59 4.32
CA ILE A 252 -9.62 -0.81 4.89
C ILE A 252 -9.62 -0.50 6.38
N ALA A 253 -8.54 -0.86 7.07
CA ALA A 253 -8.40 -0.66 8.50
C ALA A 253 -8.47 0.82 8.90
N GLU A 254 -7.83 1.73 8.14
CA GLU A 254 -7.86 3.17 8.42
C GLU A 254 -9.29 3.73 8.49
N ASP A 255 -10.13 3.45 7.48
CA ASP A 255 -11.52 3.92 7.44
C ASP A 255 -12.34 3.31 8.60
N ILE A 256 -12.15 2.03 8.92
CA ILE A 256 -12.85 1.36 10.03
C ILE A 256 -12.47 2.00 11.36
N ILE A 257 -11.18 2.31 11.56
CA ILE A 257 -10.69 2.94 12.78
C ILE A 257 -11.25 4.37 12.91
N LEU A 258 -11.32 5.11 11.80
CA LEU A 258 -11.90 6.45 11.79
C LEU A 258 -13.36 6.45 12.23
N GLU A 259 -14.17 5.45 11.86
CA GLU A 259 -15.55 5.35 12.33
C GLU A 259 -15.69 5.22 13.86
N TYR A 260 -14.69 4.64 14.54
CA TYR A 260 -14.66 4.61 16.00
C TYR A 260 -14.18 5.93 16.60
N LEU A 261 -13.17 6.56 15.97
CA LEU A 261 -12.68 7.87 16.38
C LEU A 261 -13.75 8.97 16.23
N ASP A 262 -14.54 8.94 15.16
CA ASP A 262 -15.64 9.87 14.90
C ASP A 262 -16.76 9.75 15.95
N LYS A 263 -16.86 8.60 16.63
CA LYS A 263 -17.74 8.39 17.79
C LYS A 263 -17.10 8.90 19.10
N GLY A 264 -15.93 9.52 19.04
CA GLY A 264 -15.17 10.04 20.17
C GLY A 264 -14.40 8.99 20.98
N MET A 265 -14.25 7.75 20.47
CA MET A 265 -13.61 6.67 21.24
C MET A 265 -12.08 6.81 21.31
N LEU A 266 -11.52 6.35 22.42
CA LEU A 266 -10.08 6.13 22.57
C LEU A 266 -9.69 4.72 22.12
N LEU A 267 -8.57 4.60 21.40
CA LEU A 267 -8.17 3.34 20.78
C LEU A 267 -6.74 2.93 21.13
N GLU A 268 -6.55 1.66 21.50
CA GLU A 268 -5.24 1.00 21.48
C GLU A 268 -5.13 0.10 20.26
N ILE A 269 -4.09 0.31 19.46
CA ILE A 269 -3.88 -0.42 18.21
C ILE A 269 -2.63 -1.29 18.34
N TYR A 270 -2.85 -2.61 18.38
CA TYR A 270 -1.80 -3.61 18.32
C TYR A 270 -1.59 -4.03 16.86
N GLY A 271 -0.35 -4.00 16.39
CA GLY A 271 -0.05 -4.36 15.01
C GLY A 271 1.41 -4.68 14.79
N PHE A 272 1.78 -4.89 13.53
CA PHE A 272 3.10 -5.40 13.14
C PHE A 272 3.92 -4.34 12.40
N ASN A 273 4.01 -3.13 12.95
CA ASN A 273 4.60 -1.95 12.31
C ASN A 273 3.97 -1.66 10.92
N SER A 274 2.65 -1.66 10.86
CA SER A 274 1.92 -1.48 9.59
C SER A 274 1.83 -0.01 9.17
N THR A 275 1.56 0.24 7.88
CA THR A 275 1.26 1.59 7.36
C THR A 275 0.04 2.20 8.07
N VAL A 276 -0.94 1.39 8.44
CA VAL A 276 -2.13 1.81 9.21
C VAL A 276 -1.72 2.47 10.52
N GLN A 277 -0.85 1.82 11.31
CA GLN A 277 -0.38 2.36 12.58
C GLN A 277 0.34 3.70 12.39
N TYR A 278 1.18 3.79 11.35
CA TYR A 278 1.92 5.01 11.06
C TYR A 278 1.00 6.17 10.65
N ASN A 279 0.07 5.94 9.72
CA ASN A 279 -0.87 6.96 9.22
C ASN A 279 -1.76 7.55 10.31
N LEU A 280 -1.99 6.78 11.38
CA LEU A 280 -2.85 7.14 12.50
C LEU A 280 -2.07 7.63 13.73
N ASN A 281 -0.74 7.61 13.68
CA ASN A 281 0.10 7.85 14.86
C ASN A 281 0.05 9.29 15.40
N ASN A 282 -0.35 10.24 14.57
CA ASN A 282 -0.50 11.65 14.96
C ASN A 282 -1.86 11.95 15.62
N ILE A 283 -2.75 10.97 15.74
CA ILE A 283 -4.06 11.15 16.35
C ILE A 283 -3.94 10.91 17.86
N SER A 284 -4.21 11.94 18.67
CA SER A 284 -4.06 11.88 20.14
C SER A 284 -4.95 10.83 20.81
N ALA A 285 -6.08 10.48 20.20
CA ALA A 285 -7.00 9.45 20.66
C ALA A 285 -6.47 8.01 20.41
N ILE A 286 -5.33 7.86 19.74
CA ILE A 286 -4.73 6.57 19.39
C ILE A 286 -3.44 6.34 20.17
N LYS A 287 -3.32 5.15 20.75
CA LYS A 287 -2.06 4.62 21.27
C LYS A 287 -1.64 3.39 20.48
N ASN A 288 -0.50 3.48 19.81
CA ASN A 288 0.04 2.38 19.01
C ASN A 288 0.96 1.46 19.82
N TYR A 289 0.82 0.16 19.57
CA TYR A 289 1.67 -0.91 20.07
C TYR A 289 2.16 -1.80 18.93
N LYS A 290 3.46 -2.04 18.86
CA LYS A 290 4.07 -3.04 18.00
C LYS A 290 4.11 -4.40 18.71
N ILE A 291 3.59 -5.42 18.05
CA ILE A 291 3.73 -6.81 18.46
C ILE A 291 5.11 -7.30 18.03
N THR A 292 5.80 -7.90 18.99
CA THR A 292 7.09 -8.56 18.77
C THR A 292 7.00 -10.02 19.17
N SER A 293 7.77 -10.86 18.48
CA SER A 293 7.76 -12.30 18.72
C SER A 293 9.03 -12.93 18.18
N PRO A 294 9.58 -13.98 18.83
CA PRO A 294 10.71 -14.73 18.29
C PRO A 294 10.42 -15.34 16.91
N PHE A 295 9.15 -15.63 16.60
CA PHE A 295 8.70 -16.19 15.33
C PHE A 295 8.72 -15.19 14.17
N LEU A 296 8.60 -13.88 14.46
CA LEU A 296 8.53 -12.85 13.43
C LEU A 296 9.91 -12.55 12.84
N LYS A 297 9.95 -12.21 11.55
CA LYS A 297 11.17 -11.69 10.89
C LYS A 297 11.59 -10.38 11.55
N ASP A 298 12.89 -10.09 11.50
CA ASP A 298 13.45 -8.85 12.07
C ASP A 298 12.83 -7.59 11.45
N SER A 299 12.43 -7.65 10.17
CA SER A 299 11.73 -6.54 9.52
C SER A 299 10.41 -6.18 10.21
N PHE A 300 9.73 -7.14 10.85
CA PHE A 300 8.50 -6.93 11.60
C PHE A 300 8.77 -6.60 13.07
N ASN A 301 9.80 -7.17 13.70
CA ASN A 301 10.17 -6.86 15.09
C ASN A 301 10.81 -5.46 15.24
N HIS A 302 11.70 -5.08 14.32
CA HIS A 302 12.59 -3.91 14.47
C HIS A 302 12.73 -3.05 13.21
N GLY A 303 12.28 -3.53 12.05
CA GLY A 303 12.75 -3.05 10.74
C GLY A 303 12.36 -1.66 10.27
N LEU A 304 11.48 -0.95 10.98
CA LEU A 304 10.96 0.35 10.52
C LEU A 304 11.26 1.52 11.47
N GLY A 305 11.82 1.24 12.65
CA GLY A 305 12.21 2.27 13.62
C GLY A 305 11.07 3.16 14.10
N PHE A 306 9.81 2.72 13.96
CA PHE A 306 8.66 3.43 14.50
C PHE A 306 8.70 3.43 16.03
N ASP A 307 8.42 4.58 16.62
CA ASP A 307 8.41 4.77 18.07
C ASP A 307 7.06 4.36 18.66
N PHE A 308 6.72 3.09 18.49
CA PHE A 308 5.53 2.48 19.07
C PHE A 308 5.90 1.74 20.34
N ASN A 309 4.98 1.74 21.31
CA ASN A 309 5.09 0.92 22.51
C ASN A 309 5.24 -0.56 22.11
N GLN A 310 6.00 -1.34 22.87
CA GLN A 310 6.24 -2.74 22.51
C GLN A 310 5.41 -3.69 23.37
N VAL A 311 4.83 -4.71 22.73
CA VAL A 311 4.24 -5.87 23.41
C VAL A 311 4.83 -7.15 22.80
N SER A 312 5.03 -8.17 23.64
CA SER A 312 5.61 -9.46 23.20
C SER A 312 4.54 -10.55 23.21
N VAL A 313 4.58 -11.39 22.17
CA VAL A 313 3.68 -12.53 21.92
C VAL A 313 4.49 -13.76 21.52
#